data_AF-A0ABC8JNU9-F1
#
_entry.id   AF-A0ABC8JNU9-F1
#
_cell.length_a   1.000
_cell.length_b   1.000
_cell.length_c   1.000
_cell.angle_alpha   90.00
_cell.angle_beta   90.00
_cell.angle_gamma   90.00
#
_symmetry.space_group_name_H-M   'P 1'
#
loop_
_entity.id
_entity.type
_entity.pdbx_description
1 polymer ?
#
loop_
_entity_poly.entity_id
_entity_poly.type
_entity_poly.pdbx_seq_one_letter_code
_entity_poly.pdbx_strand_id
1 'polypeptide(L)'
;MMLFTGSDHCCHGILKLILVMPVHLRISLKVVIPPEGYLKAIRELCTKHNVLMIADELQSGLARSGKMLACDWEDIRPDMVILGKALGGGVIPVNAVLTDKDVMIHIKPG
;
A
#
# COMPACT_ATOMS: atom_id res chain seq x y z
N MET A 1 -8.05 6.69 2.56
CA MET A 1 -8.19 5.51 3.44
C MET A 1 -9.43 4.75 3.02
N MET A 2 -9.26 3.67 2.26
CA MET A 2 -10.35 2.77 1.91
C MET A 2 -10.21 1.55 2.81
N LEU A 3 -11.15 1.37 3.75
CA LEU A 3 -11.23 0.20 4.62
C LEU A 3 -12.01 -0.87 3.85
N PHE A 4 -11.31 -1.89 3.35
CA PHE A 4 -11.98 -3.09 2.85
C PHE A 4 -12.22 -4.03 4.03
N THR A 5 -13.44 -3.99 4.59
CA THR A 5 -13.94 -5.05 5.46
C THR A 5 -14.53 -6.13 4.55
N GLY A 6 -13.70 -7.07 4.09
CA GLY A 6 -14.17 -8.17 3.25
C GLY A 6 -15.13 -9.06 4.03
N SER A 7 -16.40 -9.04 3.66
CA SER A 7 -17.45 -9.94 4.16
C SER A 7 -17.57 -11.14 3.22
N ASP A 8 -16.52 -11.96 3.08
CA ASP A 8 -16.59 -13.19 2.27
C ASP A 8 -15.97 -14.39 3.01
N HIS A 9 -16.77 -15.46 3.07
CA HIS A 9 -16.75 -16.62 3.96
C HIS A 9 -15.51 -17.55 3.93
N CYS A 10 -14.35 -17.14 3.39
CA CYS A 10 -13.20 -18.06 3.22
C CYS A 10 -12.05 -17.87 4.22
N CYS A 11 -11.99 -16.76 4.97
CA CYS A 11 -10.88 -16.48 5.88
C CYS A 11 -11.25 -16.76 7.34
N HIS A 12 -10.96 -17.96 7.85
CA HIS A 12 -11.00 -18.24 9.28
C HIS A 12 -9.91 -17.42 9.99
N GLY A 13 -10.28 -16.26 10.54
CA GLY A 13 -9.41 -15.39 11.36
C GLY A 13 -9.19 -13.99 10.77
N ILE A 14 -10.27 -13.23 10.61
CA ILE A 14 -10.38 -11.77 10.32
C ILE A 14 -9.05 -11.07 9.94
N LEU A 15 -8.60 -11.21 8.69
CA LEU A 15 -7.59 -10.34 8.09
C LEU A 15 -8.19 -8.94 7.95
N LYS A 16 -7.82 -8.03 8.85
CA LYS A 16 -8.15 -6.61 8.75
C LYS A 16 -7.08 -5.95 7.88
N LEU A 17 -7.48 -5.14 6.91
CA LEU A 17 -6.60 -4.53 5.93
C LEU A 17 -6.84 -3.02 5.87
N ILE A 18 -5.78 -2.22 5.81
CA ILE A 18 -5.86 -0.78 5.54
C ILE A 18 -5.06 -0.44 4.29
N LEU A 19 -5.74 0.13 3.29
CA LEU A 19 -5.10 0.70 2.11
C LEU A 19 -4.74 2.16 2.36
N VAL A 20 -3.45 2.45 2.30
CA VAL A 20 -2.88 3.79 2.47
C VAL A 20 -2.27 4.23 1.14
N MET A 21 -2.68 5.39 0.65
CA MET A 21 -1.96 6.10 -0.41
C MET A 21 -0.93 7.01 0.26
N PRO A 22 0.38 6.75 0.14
CA PRO A 22 1.42 7.58 0.76
C PRO A 22 1.40 9.02 0.23
N VAL A 23 1.02 9.20 -1.03
CA VAL A 23 0.82 10.51 -1.65
C VAL A 23 -0.50 10.51 -2.40
N HIS A 24 -1.38 11.47 -2.12
CA HIS A 24 -2.69 11.56 -2.78
C HIS A 24 -2.62 12.52 -3.98
N LEU A 25 -3.03 12.04 -5.16
CA LEU A 25 -3.24 12.88 -6.34
C LEU A 25 -4.74 13.09 -6.57
N ARG A 26 -5.19 14.35 -6.61
CA ARG A 26 -6.55 14.70 -7.06
C ARG A 26 -6.62 14.86 -8.58
N ILE A 27 -7.84 14.80 -9.11
CA ILE A 27 -8.18 15.00 -10.54
C ILE A 27 -7.58 16.31 -11.12
N SER A 28 -7.30 17.31 -10.29
CA SER A 28 -6.67 18.59 -10.66
C SER A 28 -5.14 18.60 -10.56
N LEU A 29 -4.46 17.45 -10.61
CA LEU A 29 -2.99 17.29 -10.48
C LEU A 29 -2.40 17.85 -9.16
N LYS A 30 -3.25 18.14 -8.18
CA LYS A 30 -2.81 18.60 -6.86
C LYS A 30 -2.28 17.42 -6.06
N VAL A 31 -0.97 17.45 -5.80
CA VAL A 31 -0.28 16.53 -4.91
C VAL A 31 -0.55 16.96 -3.47
N VAL A 32 -1.15 16.07 -2.69
CA VAL A 32 -1.33 16.25 -1.24
C VAL A 32 -0.34 15.34 -0.54
N ILE A 33 0.64 15.97 0.09
CA ILE A 33 1.65 15.32 0.92
C ILE A 33 1.07 15.24 2.34
N PRO A 34 0.99 14.06 2.96
CA PRO A 34 0.56 13.95 4.34
C PRO A 34 1.54 14.68 5.27
N PRO A 35 1.09 15.14 6.45
CA PRO A 35 2.00 15.70 7.44
C PRO A 35 3.02 14.65 7.90
N GLU A 36 4.19 15.11 8.33
CA GLU A 36 5.26 14.25 8.82
C GLU A 36 4.78 13.35 9.97
N GLY A 37 5.14 12.06 9.90
CA GLY A 37 4.79 11.05 10.90
C GLY A 37 3.40 10.43 10.71
N TYR A 38 2.65 10.84 9.68
CA TYR A 38 1.34 10.26 9.38
C TYR A 38 1.42 8.78 9.01
N LEU A 39 2.39 8.41 8.18
CA LEU A 39 2.53 7.02 7.72
C LEU A 39 3.06 6.13 8.84
N LYS A 40 3.97 6.66 9.67
CA LYS A 40 4.45 6.02 10.89
C LYS A 40 3.32 5.78 11.90
N ALA A 41 2.46 6.77 12.14
CA ALA A 41 1.31 6.61 13.02
C ALA A 41 0.34 5.52 12.52
N ILE A 42 0.11 5.44 11.21
CA ILE A 42 -0.69 4.35 10.64
C ILE A 42 -0.01 3.00 10.83
N ARG A 43 1.30 2.88 10.58
CA ARG A 43 2.06 1.64 10.79
C ARG A 43 1.98 1.16 12.25
N GLU A 44 2.10 2.08 13.20
CA GLU A 44 1.96 1.79 14.63
C GLU A 44 0.55 1.31 14.97
N LEU A 45 -0.49 1.97 14.44
CA LEU A 45 -1.88 1.56 14.62
C LEU A 45 -2.15 0.18 14.00
N CYS A 46 -1.67 -0.07 12.79
CA CYS A 46 -1.81 -1.36 12.12
C CYS A 46 -1.17 -2.48 12.95
N THR A 47 0.03 -2.24 13.47
CA THR A 47 0.74 -3.18 14.34
C THR A 47 -0.03 -3.44 15.65
N LYS A 48 -0.53 -2.37 16.30
CA LYS A 48 -1.30 -2.47 17.55
C LYS A 48 -2.59 -3.27 17.40
N HIS A 49 -3.25 -3.17 16.25
CA HIS A 49 -4.56 -3.79 16.01
C HIS A 49 -4.48 -5.11 15.24
N ASN A 50 -3.28 -5.62 14.96
CA ASN A 50 -3.03 -6.79 14.12
C ASN A 50 -3.74 -6.68 12.76
N VAL A 51 -3.52 -5.54 12.11
CA VAL A 51 -4.10 -5.15 10.82
C VAL A 51 -2.96 -5.07 9.81
N LEU A 52 -3.17 -5.61 8.62
CA LEU A 52 -2.22 -5.50 7.52
C LEU A 52 -2.27 -4.09 6.90
N MET A 53 -1.11 -3.51 6.68
CA MET A 53 -0.91 -2.25 5.97
C MET A 53 -0.54 -2.52 4.52
N ILE A 54 -1.36 -2.01 3.60
CA ILE A 54 -1.03 -1.94 2.18
C ILE A 54 -0.66 -0.51 1.81
N ALA A 55 0.52 -0.33 1.23
CA ALA A 55 0.91 0.92 0.59
C ALA A 55 0.57 0.89 -0.90
N ASP A 56 -0.33 1.77 -1.33
CA ASP A 56 -0.59 2.01 -2.75
C ASP A 56 0.44 2.99 -3.31
N GLU A 57 1.46 2.43 -3.95
CA GLU A 57 2.58 3.15 -4.54
C GLU A 57 2.48 3.22 -6.07
N LEU A 58 1.28 2.97 -6.64
CA LEU A 58 1.06 2.99 -8.08
C LEU A 58 1.50 4.31 -8.74
N GLN A 59 1.44 5.41 -8.01
CA GLN A 59 1.84 6.72 -8.52
C GLN A 59 3.07 7.32 -7.82
N SER A 60 3.21 7.10 -6.52
CA SER A 60 4.26 7.70 -5.70
C SER A 60 5.57 6.91 -5.66
N GLY A 61 5.51 5.62 -6.00
CA GLY A 61 6.66 4.72 -6.01
C GLY A 61 7.51 4.84 -7.26
N LEU A 62 8.49 3.95 -7.36
CA LEU A 62 9.45 3.85 -8.47
C LEU A 62 10.17 5.17 -8.72
N ALA A 63 10.80 5.71 -7.67
CA ALA A 63 11.57 6.96 -7.69
C ALA A 63 10.75 8.24 -7.96
N ARG A 64 9.42 8.16 -8.14
CA ARG A 64 8.60 9.34 -8.48
C ARG A 64 8.55 10.37 -7.36
N SER A 65 8.53 9.93 -6.11
CA SER A 65 8.54 10.80 -4.91
C SER A 65 9.94 11.22 -4.46
N GLY A 66 11.01 10.79 -5.15
CA GLY A 66 12.41 11.06 -4.77
C GLY A 66 13.08 9.93 -3.95
N LYS A 67 12.31 8.93 -3.50
CA LYS A 67 12.78 7.66 -2.93
C LYS A 67 12.22 6.49 -3.73
N MET A 68 12.76 5.27 -3.54
CA MET A 68 12.29 4.09 -4.28
C MET A 68 10.79 3.87 -4.05
N LEU A 69 10.37 3.89 -2.80
CA LEU A 69 8.97 3.95 -2.37
C LEU A 69 8.75 5.22 -1.55
N ALA A 70 7.55 5.79 -1.57
CA ALA A 70 7.22 6.92 -0.72
C ALA A 70 7.18 6.56 0.77
N CYS A 71 6.89 5.30 1.11
CA CYS A 71 7.04 4.76 2.46
C CYS A 71 8.47 4.88 3.02
N ASP A 72 9.50 4.88 2.17
CA ASP A 72 10.91 5.00 2.57
C ASP A 72 11.24 6.39 3.17
N TRP A 73 10.39 7.40 2.97
CA TRP A 73 10.57 8.72 3.58
C TRP A 73 10.42 8.72 5.09
N GLU A 74 9.58 7.83 5.63
CA GLU A 74 9.36 7.69 7.07
C GLU A 74 9.96 6.38 7.63
N ASP A 75 10.80 5.69 6.85
CA ASP A 75 11.44 4.41 7.19
C ASP A 75 10.43 3.34 7.67
N ILE A 76 9.27 3.30 7.01
CA ILE A 76 8.21 2.33 7.32
C ILE A 76 8.16 1.19 6.31
N ARG A 77 7.98 -0.03 6.80
CA ARG A 77 7.75 -1.21 5.97
C ARG A 77 6.27 -1.61 6.00
N PRO A 78 5.51 -1.43 4.90
CA PRO A 78 4.16 -1.99 4.78
C PRO A 78 4.22 -3.51 4.58
N ASP A 79 3.13 -4.22 4.92
CA ASP A 79 3.03 -5.68 4.74
C ASP A 79 2.83 -6.05 3.26
N MET A 80 2.27 -5.11 2.48
CA MET A 80 2.05 -5.23 1.05
C MET A 80 2.24 -3.88 0.35
N VAL A 81 2.77 -3.90 -0.88
CA VAL A 81 2.97 -2.73 -1.73
C VAL A 81 2.34 -3.00 -3.09
N ILE A 82 1.54 -2.05 -3.59
CA ILE A 82 0.97 -2.08 -4.93
C ILE A 82 1.82 -1.18 -5.83
N LEU A 83 2.33 -1.74 -6.92
CA LEU A 83 3.11 -1.08 -7.95
C LEU A 83 2.44 -1.22 -9.32
N GLY A 84 2.77 -0.31 -10.22
CA GLY A 84 2.31 -0.31 -11.60
C GLY A 84 2.71 0.98 -12.28
N LYS A 85 1.89 1.50 -13.19
CA LYS A 85 2.18 2.71 -14.00
C LYS A 85 3.61 2.69 -14.57
N ALA A 86 4.54 3.38 -13.89
CA ALA A 86 5.95 3.45 -14.25
C ALA A 86 6.64 2.09 -14.30
N LEU A 87 6.07 1.06 -13.64
CA LEU A 87 6.55 -0.32 -13.70
C LEU A 87 6.64 -0.84 -15.14
N GLY A 88 5.66 -0.49 -15.96
CA GLY A 88 5.62 -0.85 -17.38
C GLY A 88 6.41 0.08 -18.30
N GLY A 89 7.09 1.09 -17.75
CA GLY A 89 7.80 2.12 -18.50
C GLY A 89 6.91 2.95 -19.45
N GLY A 90 5.58 2.87 -19.30
CA GLY A 90 4.62 3.42 -20.28
C GLY A 90 4.50 2.62 -21.59
N VAL A 91 5.15 1.45 -21.67
CA VAL A 91 5.19 0.61 -22.87
C VAL A 91 4.28 -0.61 -22.74
N ILE A 92 4.24 -1.22 -21.55
CA ILE A 92 3.47 -2.45 -21.28
C ILE A 92 2.54 -2.22 -20.09
N PRO A 93 1.23 -2.54 -20.18
CA PRO A 93 0.34 -2.45 -19.03
C PRO A 93 0.64 -3.59 -18.05
N VAL A 94 1.42 -3.28 -17.00
CA VAL A 94 1.77 -4.22 -15.93
C VAL A 94 1.61 -3.56 -14.57
N ASN A 95 1.02 -4.32 -13.64
CA ASN A 95 0.92 -3.99 -12.23
C ASN A 95 1.51 -5.16 -11.44
N ALA A 96 2.02 -4.88 -10.25
CA ALA A 96 2.57 -5.89 -9.34
C ALA A 96 2.09 -5.62 -7.91
N VAL A 97 1.84 -6.69 -7.18
CA VAL A 97 1.58 -6.64 -5.75
C VAL A 97 2.72 -7.40 -5.07
N LEU A 98 3.50 -6.70 -4.26
CA LEU A 98 4.59 -7.27 -3.48
C LEU A 98 4.08 -7.45 -2.05
N THR A 99 4.26 -8.62 -1.46
CA THR A 99 3.78 -8.90 -0.11
C THR A 99 4.71 -9.91 0.56
N ASP A 100 4.75 -9.88 1.89
CA ASP A 100 5.49 -10.88 2.65
C ASP A 100 4.93 -12.30 2.43
N LYS A 101 5.82 -13.30 2.50
CA LYS A 101 5.48 -14.71 2.26
C LYS A 101 4.33 -15.19 3.15
N ASP A 102 4.34 -14.77 4.41
CA ASP A 102 3.34 -15.16 5.41
C ASP A 102 1.95 -14.61 5.07
N VAL A 103 1.87 -13.48 4.35
CA VAL A 103 0.61 -12.96 3.82
C VAL A 103 0.24 -13.67 2.51
N MET A 104 1.24 -13.92 1.65
CA MET A 104 1.05 -14.56 0.35
C MET A 104 0.43 -15.96 0.45
N ILE A 105 0.80 -16.75 1.46
CA ILE A 105 0.25 -18.11 1.65
C ILE A 105 -1.26 -18.15 1.93
N HIS A 106 -1.84 -17.02 2.37
CA HIS A 106 -3.27 -16.89 2.62
C HIS A 106 -4.05 -16.35 1.41
N ILE A 107 -3.34 -15.87 0.38
CA ILE A 107 -3.93 -15.42 -0.88
C ILE A 107 -4.05 -16.64 -1.80
N LYS A 108 -5.28 -17.15 -1.95
CA LYS A 108 -5.56 -18.18 -2.96
C LYS A 108 -5.58 -17.53 -4.35
N PRO A 109 -4.90 -18.10 -5.35
CA PRO A 109 -5.13 -17.71 -6.73
C PRO A 109 -6.53 -18.17 -7.17
N GLY A 110 -7.32 -17.26 -7.75
CA GLY A 110 -8.63 -17.55 -8.34
C GLY A 110 -9.79 -17.33 -7.37
#